data_AF-A0A9P5W6V4-F1
#
_entry.id   AF-A0A9P5W6V4-F1
#
_cell.length_a   1.000
_cell.length_b   1.000
_cell.length_c   1.000
_cell.angle_alpha   90.00
_cell.angle_beta   90.00
_cell.angle_gamma   90.00
#
_symmetry.space_group_name_H-M   'P 1'
#
loop_
_entity.id
_entity.type
_entity.pdbx_description
1 polymer ?
#
loop_
_entity_poly.entity_id
_entity_poly.type
_entity_poly.pdbx_seq_one_letter_code
_entity_poly.pdbx_strand_id
1 'polypeptide(L)'
;MDECFMVGDKSNDTRINRTKQLLKWFIEQKSRWNTAHEFAIMILGEMAVWHMDFTTDTVLLSHAIDELYTMGKFPAFDSTSMFKEILIHSDLDDDDDSTIRAIMIYTRSDVLPSLPDREILDTLHLSGRFFYDCIYIHQKASEVAGPIKPQMVYDRLTEMEDQDMPGYYYELTKMLKKFCSAMGELLAHPRVRPLQDELSSKMQLPPKIPVTYKSPDIMSAEMPSSKSTDIFGNPKRSSMERERERTSSRAKDDTMQSYPGSGNMSVDFGNNKGSPGSGNGTGKDDAILI
;
A
#
# COMPACT_ATOMS: atom_id res chain seq x y z
N MET A 1 15.92 13.33 0.32
CA MET A 1 15.98 12.68 -0.99
C MET A 1 14.97 11.56 -0.96
N ASP A 2 13.98 11.64 -1.84
CA ASP A 2 12.94 10.62 -1.94
C ASP A 2 13.53 9.36 -2.56
N GLU A 3 13.64 8.31 -1.75
CA GLU A 3 14.22 7.06 -2.20
C GLU A 3 13.25 6.31 -3.11
N CYS A 4 13.77 5.59 -4.10
CA CYS A 4 12.97 4.83 -5.07
C CYS A 4 12.68 3.39 -4.59
N PHE A 5 11.55 2.83 -5.03
CA PHE A 5 11.38 1.38 -5.00
C PHE A 5 12.11 0.73 -6.17
N MET A 6 12.68 -0.45 -5.95
CA MET A 6 13.28 -1.23 -7.02
C MET A 6 12.17 -2.05 -7.73
N VAL A 7 11.94 -1.74 -9.01
CA VAL A 7 11.10 -2.53 -9.92
C VAL A 7 12.01 -3.06 -11.03
N GLY A 8 12.63 -4.22 -10.82
CA GLY A 8 13.69 -4.73 -11.71
C GLY A 8 14.86 -3.74 -11.85
N ASP A 9 15.50 -3.70 -13.03
CA ASP A 9 16.72 -2.92 -13.29
C ASP A 9 16.49 -1.49 -13.83
N LYS A 10 15.24 -1.01 -14.04
CA LYS A 10 15.01 0.22 -14.86
C LYS A 10 13.92 1.21 -14.45
N SER A 11 13.25 1.10 -13.30
CA SER A 11 12.24 2.10 -12.88
C SER A 11 12.68 2.85 -11.62
N ASN A 12 13.03 4.14 -11.77
CA ASN A 12 13.30 5.07 -10.67
C ASN A 12 12.01 5.79 -10.22
N ASP A 13 10.96 5.04 -9.87
CA ASP A 13 9.79 5.64 -9.23
C ASP A 13 10.04 5.79 -7.73
N THR A 14 9.78 6.98 -7.21
CA THR A 14 9.96 7.29 -5.79
C THR A 14 9.02 6.44 -4.93
N ARG A 15 9.42 6.20 -3.67
CA ARG A 15 8.64 5.47 -2.68
C ARG A 15 7.25 6.07 -2.50
N ILE A 16 7.18 7.40 -2.44
CA ILE A 16 5.90 8.09 -2.33
C ILE A 16 5.01 7.85 -3.56
N ASN A 17 5.55 7.91 -4.79
CA ASN A 17 4.76 7.69 -6.01
C ASN A 17 4.20 6.27 -6.09
N ARG A 18 4.98 5.26 -5.71
CA ARG A 18 4.47 3.87 -5.65
C ARG A 18 3.47 3.67 -4.53
N THR A 19 3.67 4.31 -3.39
CA THR A 19 2.71 4.29 -2.28
C THR A 19 1.38 4.88 -2.76
N LYS A 20 1.38 6.07 -3.37
CA LYS A 20 0.19 6.67 -3.99
C LYS A 20 -0.53 5.72 -4.95
N GLN A 21 0.20 5.09 -5.87
CA GLN A 21 -0.38 4.13 -6.81
C GLN A 21 -1.05 2.94 -6.09
N LEU A 22 -0.42 2.42 -5.04
CA LEU A 22 -0.96 1.30 -4.27
C LEU A 22 -2.14 1.70 -3.39
N LEU A 23 -2.13 2.89 -2.81
CA LEU A 23 -3.27 3.42 -2.05
C LEU A 23 -4.49 3.57 -2.94
N LYS A 24 -4.34 4.19 -4.11
CA LYS A 24 -5.41 4.31 -5.11
C LYS A 24 -5.96 2.96 -5.54
N TRP A 25 -5.05 2.01 -5.80
CA TRP A 25 -5.44 0.64 -6.16
C TRP A 25 -6.23 -0.03 -5.03
N PHE A 26 -5.77 0.09 -3.78
CA PHE A 26 -6.41 -0.47 -2.60
C PHE A 26 -7.82 0.08 -2.40
N ILE A 27 -7.98 1.42 -2.44
CA ILE A 27 -9.27 2.10 -2.30
C ILE A 27 -10.24 1.64 -3.40
N GLU A 28 -9.79 1.63 -4.66
CA GLU A 28 -10.59 1.17 -5.79
C GLU A 28 -11.02 -0.29 -5.63
N GLN A 29 -10.14 -1.18 -5.13
CA GLN A 29 -10.52 -2.57 -4.90
C GLN A 29 -11.53 -2.72 -3.77
N LYS A 30 -11.33 -2.03 -2.63
CA LYS A 30 -12.26 -2.10 -1.50
C LYS A 30 -13.63 -1.48 -1.84
N SER A 31 -13.65 -0.35 -2.53
CA SER A 31 -14.89 0.29 -2.99
C SER A 31 -15.70 -0.59 -3.95
N ARG A 32 -15.01 -1.36 -4.82
CA ARG A 32 -15.67 -2.34 -5.70
C ARG A 32 -16.32 -3.51 -4.95
N TRP A 33 -15.79 -3.88 -3.78
CA TRP A 33 -16.34 -4.97 -2.97
C TRP A 33 -17.54 -4.53 -2.14
N ASN A 34 -17.48 -3.32 -1.59
CA ASN A 34 -18.60 -2.66 -0.95
C ASN A 34 -18.46 -1.14 -1.14
N THR A 35 -19.47 -0.53 -1.75
CA THR A 35 -19.49 0.92 -2.03
C THR A 35 -19.72 1.76 -0.78
N ALA A 36 -20.16 1.14 0.32
CA ALA A 36 -20.38 1.79 1.59
C ALA A 36 -19.11 1.87 2.46
N HIS A 37 -17.98 1.29 2.00
CA HIS A 37 -16.70 1.56 2.65
C HIS A 37 -16.33 3.04 2.54
N GLU A 38 -16.00 3.64 3.67
CA GLU A 38 -15.52 5.01 3.76
C GLU A 38 -14.01 5.04 3.99
N PHE A 39 -13.35 6.05 3.46
CA PHE A 39 -11.91 6.21 3.61
C PHE A 39 -11.57 7.59 4.11
N ALA A 40 -10.59 7.65 4.99
CA ALA A 40 -9.97 8.87 5.47
C ALA A 40 -8.46 8.82 5.22
N ILE A 41 -7.81 9.98 5.17
CA ILE A 41 -6.36 10.09 4.97
C ILE A 41 -5.76 10.86 6.14
N MET A 42 -4.73 10.29 6.75
CA MET A 42 -3.93 10.95 7.77
C MET A 42 -2.48 11.09 7.33
N ILE A 43 -1.88 12.24 7.62
CA ILE A 43 -0.47 12.50 7.31
C ILE A 43 0.35 12.43 8.59
N LEU A 44 1.43 11.64 8.55
CA LEU A 44 2.33 11.47 9.68
C LEU A 44 3.52 12.44 9.57
N GLY A 45 3.55 13.45 10.44
CA GLY A 45 4.66 14.40 10.65
C GLY A 45 5.41 14.13 11.96
N GLU A 46 5.79 15.18 12.69
CA GLU A 46 6.11 15.03 14.13
C GLU A 46 4.85 14.66 14.93
N MET A 47 3.73 15.27 14.56
CA MET A 47 2.39 14.90 14.99
C MET A 47 1.62 14.35 13.78
N ALA A 48 0.60 13.54 14.04
CA ALA A 48 -0.35 13.12 13.02
C ALA A 48 -1.36 14.26 12.74
N VAL A 49 -1.80 14.37 11.50
CA VAL A 49 -2.78 15.37 11.05
C VAL A 49 -3.86 14.67 10.23
N TRP A 50 -5.12 14.84 10.61
CA TRP A 50 -6.27 14.41 9.82
C TRP A 50 -6.35 15.27 8.55
N HIS A 51 -6.00 14.68 7.41
CA HIS A 51 -5.87 15.41 6.14
C HIS A 51 -7.16 15.39 5.33
N MET A 52 -7.88 14.28 5.37
CA MET A 52 -9.17 14.10 4.70
C MET A 52 -10.07 13.25 5.58
N ASP A 53 -11.31 13.71 5.72
CA ASP A 53 -12.34 13.00 6.49
C ASP A 53 -12.94 11.81 5.74
N PHE A 54 -13.67 10.97 6.47
CA PHE A 54 -14.30 9.78 5.89
C PHE A 54 -15.19 10.14 4.70
N THR A 55 -14.96 9.44 3.59
CA THR A 55 -15.74 9.62 2.36
C THR A 55 -15.75 8.35 1.51
N THR A 56 -16.84 8.16 0.76
CA THR A 56 -16.97 7.12 -0.27
C THR A 56 -16.49 7.60 -1.65
N ASP A 57 -16.18 8.89 -1.81
CA ASP A 57 -15.80 9.49 -3.10
C ASP A 57 -14.34 9.13 -3.47
N THR A 58 -14.19 8.10 -4.29
CA THR A 58 -12.89 7.62 -4.77
C THR A 58 -12.16 8.62 -5.67
N VAL A 59 -12.87 9.54 -6.32
CA VAL A 59 -12.28 10.58 -7.16
C VAL A 59 -11.63 11.64 -6.27
N LEU A 60 -12.35 12.11 -5.25
CA LEU A 60 -11.83 13.03 -4.25
C LEU A 60 -10.61 12.44 -3.52
N LEU A 61 -10.70 11.18 -3.09
CA LEU A 61 -9.59 10.45 -2.48
C LEU A 61 -8.38 10.35 -3.41
N SER A 62 -8.61 10.04 -4.70
CA SER A 62 -7.53 9.97 -5.70
C SER A 62 -6.81 11.31 -5.87
N HIS A 63 -7.54 12.43 -5.84
CA HIS A 63 -6.96 13.77 -5.91
C HIS A 63 -6.14 14.09 -4.65
N ALA A 64 -6.67 13.84 -3.46
CA ALA A 64 -5.91 14.05 -2.22
C ALA A 64 -4.64 13.21 -2.15
N ILE A 65 -4.70 11.95 -2.61
CA ILE A 65 -3.51 11.09 -2.70
C ILE A 65 -2.48 11.66 -3.69
N ASP A 66 -2.91 12.24 -4.81
CA ASP A 66 -1.97 12.88 -5.76
C ASP A 66 -1.30 14.12 -5.17
N GLU A 67 -1.96 14.82 -4.27
CA GLU A 67 -1.43 16.00 -3.59
C GLU A 67 -0.41 15.67 -2.50
N LEU A 68 -0.33 14.42 -2.02
CA LEU A 68 0.66 14.05 -0.98
C LEU A 68 2.10 14.27 -1.48
N TYR A 69 2.94 14.95 -0.70
CA TYR A 69 4.36 15.11 -1.02
C TYR A 69 5.23 14.90 0.22
N THR A 70 6.53 14.72 0.01
CA THR A 70 7.46 14.53 1.11
C THR A 70 7.74 15.85 1.81
N MET A 71 7.38 15.93 3.09
CA MET A 71 7.52 17.13 3.92
C MET A 71 8.91 17.29 4.55
N GLY A 72 9.90 16.51 4.09
CA GLY A 72 11.25 16.51 4.63
C GLY A 72 11.49 15.44 5.71
N LYS A 73 12.42 15.73 6.63
CA LYS A 73 12.79 14.82 7.72
C LYS A 73 12.23 15.35 9.04
N PHE A 74 11.58 14.46 9.78
CA PHE A 74 11.11 14.72 11.14
C PHE A 74 11.94 13.91 12.13
N PRO A 75 12.52 14.52 13.17
CA PRO A 75 13.39 13.83 14.12
C PRO A 75 12.62 12.94 15.11
N ALA A 76 11.32 13.14 15.25
CA ALA A 76 10.45 12.41 16.15
C ALA A 76 9.10 12.11 15.48
N PHE A 77 8.33 11.23 16.10
CA PHE A 77 6.93 10.98 15.77
C PHE A 77 6.16 10.70 17.06
N ASP A 78 5.13 11.49 17.33
CA ASP A 78 4.22 11.26 18.45
C ASP A 78 3.07 10.34 18.02
N SER A 79 3.17 9.05 18.36
CA SER A 79 2.10 8.09 18.10
C SER A 79 0.83 8.40 18.89
N THR A 80 0.91 9.10 20.02
CA THR A 80 -0.28 9.48 20.79
C THR A 80 -1.19 10.37 19.96
N SER A 81 -0.62 11.35 19.23
CA SER A 81 -1.40 12.23 18.35
C SER A 81 -2.19 11.46 17.29
N MET A 82 -1.62 10.40 16.70
CA MET A 82 -2.31 9.55 15.73
C MET A 82 -3.56 8.91 16.31
N PHE A 83 -3.44 8.24 17.45
CA PHE A 83 -4.58 7.56 18.08
C PHE A 83 -5.60 8.55 18.65
N LYS A 84 -5.17 9.75 19.08
CA LYS A 84 -6.10 10.83 19.46
C LYS A 84 -6.95 11.29 18.28
N GLU A 85 -6.33 11.57 17.14
CA GLU A 85 -7.05 11.97 15.93
C GLU A 85 -8.02 10.87 15.47
N ILE A 86 -7.58 9.60 15.51
CA ILE A 86 -8.48 8.45 15.27
C ILE A 86 -9.67 8.50 16.22
N LEU A 87 -9.45 8.58 17.53
CA LEU A 87 -10.52 8.57 18.52
C LEU A 87 -11.50 9.75 18.36
N ILE A 88 -11.01 10.93 17.96
CA ILE A 88 -11.84 12.12 17.74
C ILE A 88 -12.74 11.97 16.51
N HIS A 89 -12.21 11.36 15.44
CA HIS A 89 -12.91 11.24 14.16
C HIS A 89 -13.64 9.90 13.98
N SER A 90 -13.33 8.90 14.80
CA SER A 90 -14.08 7.65 14.85
C SER A 90 -15.25 7.83 15.80
N ASP A 91 -16.47 7.71 15.27
CA ASP A 91 -17.69 7.75 16.07
C ASP A 91 -17.86 6.40 16.81
N LEU A 92 -16.99 6.18 17.81
CA LEU A 92 -16.94 4.91 18.54
C LEU A 92 -18.10 4.76 19.55
N ASP A 93 -18.81 5.84 19.82
CA ASP A 93 -19.96 5.87 20.73
C ASP A 93 -21.30 5.60 20.02
N ASP A 94 -21.34 5.72 18.70
CA ASP A 94 -22.52 5.37 17.91
C ASP A 94 -22.78 3.86 17.95
N ASP A 95 -24.06 3.48 18.10
CA ASP A 95 -24.56 2.08 18.15
C ASP A 95 -24.51 1.38 16.77
N ASP A 96 -23.63 1.86 15.90
CA ASP A 96 -23.38 1.27 14.60
C ASP A 96 -22.32 0.18 14.72
N ASP A 97 -22.52 -0.91 13.97
CA ASP A 97 -21.58 -2.04 13.93
C ASP A 97 -20.48 -1.83 12.89
N SER A 98 -20.19 -0.56 12.57
CA SER A 98 -19.12 -0.17 11.67
C SER A 98 -17.77 -0.49 12.29
N THR A 99 -16.88 -0.97 11.43
CA THR A 99 -15.52 -1.36 11.82
C THR A 99 -14.55 -0.27 11.41
N ILE A 100 -13.75 0.22 12.34
CA ILE A 100 -12.73 1.23 12.09
C ILE A 100 -11.39 0.53 11.94
N ARG A 101 -10.68 0.80 10.85
CA ARG A 101 -9.39 0.19 10.57
C ARG A 101 -8.35 1.22 10.18
N ALA A 102 -7.28 1.32 10.96
CA ALA A 102 -6.12 2.13 10.62
C ALA A 102 -5.03 1.28 9.96
N ILE A 103 -4.54 1.70 8.80
CA ILE A 103 -3.45 1.07 8.06
C ILE A 103 -2.26 2.05 8.02
N MET A 104 -1.36 1.93 8.98
CA MET A 104 -0.19 2.79 9.06
C MET A 104 0.89 2.37 8.05
N ILE A 105 1.34 3.30 7.19
CA ILE A 105 2.52 3.09 6.34
C ILE A 105 3.70 3.90 6.89
N TYR A 106 4.54 3.26 7.72
CA TYR A 106 5.69 3.91 8.34
C TYR A 106 6.97 3.71 7.53
N THR A 107 7.72 4.78 7.25
CA THR A 107 8.89 4.72 6.34
C THR A 107 10.19 5.29 6.91
N ARG A 108 10.22 5.64 8.21
CA ARG A 108 11.39 6.25 8.87
C ARG A 108 12.18 5.16 9.60
N SER A 109 13.39 4.85 9.11
CA SER A 109 14.22 3.76 9.65
C SER A 109 15.11 4.17 10.83
N ASP A 110 15.21 5.47 11.09
CA ASP A 110 16.07 6.11 12.08
C ASP A 110 15.29 6.91 13.13
N VAL A 111 13.96 6.82 13.12
CA VAL A 111 13.07 7.54 14.04
C VAL A 111 12.21 6.52 14.76
N LEU A 112 12.35 6.48 16.08
CA LEU A 112 11.56 5.63 16.95
C LEU A 112 10.24 6.36 17.29
N PRO A 113 9.06 5.78 16.97
CA PRO A 113 7.78 6.33 17.40
C PRO A 113 7.71 6.45 18.94
N SER A 114 7.04 7.49 19.46
CA SER A 114 6.70 7.54 20.89
C SER A 114 5.80 6.38 21.27
N LEU A 115 5.77 6.01 22.55
CA LEU A 115 4.72 5.11 23.03
C LEU A 115 3.42 5.91 23.10
N PRO A 116 2.31 5.37 22.56
CA PRO A 116 1.03 6.04 22.65
C PRO A 116 0.54 6.08 24.10
N ASP A 117 -0.28 7.08 24.40
CA ASP A 117 -1.04 7.12 25.65
C ASP A 117 -1.92 5.87 25.76
N ARG A 118 -1.73 5.12 26.86
CA ARG A 118 -2.41 3.85 27.08
C ARG A 118 -3.92 4.04 27.24
N GLU A 119 -4.38 5.11 27.87
CA GLU A 119 -5.81 5.30 28.08
C GLU A 119 -6.56 5.44 26.75
N ILE A 120 -5.94 6.11 25.78
CA ILE A 120 -6.52 6.29 24.43
C ILE A 120 -6.47 4.98 23.65
N LEU A 121 -5.34 4.29 23.69
CA LEU A 121 -5.20 3.01 22.99
C LEU A 121 -6.16 1.96 23.56
N ASP A 122 -6.27 1.86 24.89
CA ASP A 122 -7.19 0.98 25.59
C ASP A 122 -8.65 1.33 25.23
N THR A 123 -9.01 2.61 25.15
CA THR A 123 -10.35 3.04 24.72
C THR A 123 -10.68 2.55 23.30
N LEU A 124 -9.73 2.69 22.37
CA LEU A 124 -9.89 2.20 21.00
C LEU A 124 -10.04 0.67 20.98
N HIS A 125 -9.19 -0.08 21.67
CA HIS A 125 -9.24 -1.55 21.69
C HIS A 125 -10.50 -2.08 22.38
N LEU A 126 -10.90 -1.50 23.51
CA LEU A 126 -12.09 -1.90 24.26
C LEU A 126 -13.39 -1.71 23.47
N SER A 127 -13.39 -0.88 22.42
CA SER A 127 -14.54 -0.78 21.51
C SER A 127 -14.85 -2.10 20.80
N GLY A 128 -13.86 -2.98 20.59
CA GLY A 128 -13.99 -4.20 19.79
C GLY A 128 -14.23 -3.95 18.30
N ARG A 129 -14.15 -2.70 17.86
CA ARG A 129 -14.43 -2.25 16.49
C ARG A 129 -13.21 -1.63 15.81
N PHE A 130 -12.16 -1.32 16.57
CA PHE A 130 -10.92 -0.76 16.04
C PHE A 130 -9.91 -1.85 15.69
N PHE A 131 -9.28 -1.71 14.52
CA PHE A 131 -8.21 -2.57 14.05
C PHE A 131 -7.03 -1.73 13.59
N TYR A 132 -5.82 -2.19 13.88
CA TYR A 132 -4.60 -1.49 13.53
C TYR A 132 -3.65 -2.41 12.77
N ASP A 133 -3.36 -2.05 11.52
CA ASP A 133 -2.37 -2.71 10.68
C ASP A 133 -1.20 -1.77 10.43
N CYS A 134 -0.01 -2.35 10.24
CA CYS A 134 1.19 -1.58 10.00
C CYS A 134 2.03 -2.17 8.88
N ILE A 135 2.40 -1.33 7.90
CA ILE A 135 3.42 -1.61 6.91
C ILE A 135 4.63 -0.75 7.21
N TYR A 136 5.70 -1.38 7.67
CA TYR A 136 6.96 -0.72 7.94
C TYR A 136 7.93 -0.92 6.77
N ILE A 137 8.22 0.16 6.04
CA ILE A 137 9.12 0.15 4.88
C ILE A 137 10.45 0.80 5.27
N HIS A 138 11.50 0.00 5.39
CA HIS A 138 12.77 0.44 5.96
C HIS A 138 13.98 0.20 5.05
N GLN A 139 15.06 0.90 5.35
CA GLN A 139 16.38 0.64 4.79
C GLN A 139 17.03 -0.56 5.49
N LYS A 140 17.94 -1.25 4.81
CA LYS A 140 18.70 -2.34 5.45
C LYS A 140 19.49 -1.80 6.64
N ALA A 141 19.66 -2.61 7.69
CA ALA A 141 20.42 -2.21 8.87
C ALA A 141 21.85 -1.73 8.56
N SER A 142 22.46 -2.25 7.48
CA SER A 142 23.76 -1.81 6.96
C SER A 142 23.78 -0.41 6.35
N GLU A 143 22.63 0.09 5.90
CA GLU A 143 22.46 1.42 5.30
C GLU A 143 22.18 2.49 6.37
N VAL A 144 21.73 2.09 7.57
CA VAL A 144 21.38 2.99 8.66
C VAL A 144 22.58 3.21 9.59
N ALA A 145 23.20 4.38 9.47
CA ALA A 145 24.38 4.78 10.25
C ALA A 145 24.06 5.18 11.71
N GLY A 146 22.80 5.40 12.05
CA GLY A 146 22.36 5.88 13.36
C GLY A 146 22.31 4.80 14.46
N PRO A 147 22.08 5.23 15.72
CA PRO A 147 21.93 4.32 16.87
C PRO A 147 20.62 3.53 16.81
N ILE A 148 19.57 4.12 16.23
CA ILE A 148 18.28 3.47 16.04
C ILE A 148 18.40 2.52 14.85
N LYS A 149 18.11 1.24 15.08
CA LYS A 149 18.10 0.20 14.06
C LYS A 149 16.66 -0.10 13.62
N PRO A 150 16.44 -0.56 12.38
CA PRO A 150 15.11 -0.90 11.91
C PRO A 150 14.34 -1.86 12.82
N GLN A 151 15.03 -2.83 13.42
CA GLN A 151 14.42 -3.75 14.38
C GLN A 151 13.79 -3.02 15.57
N MET A 152 14.49 -2.05 16.16
CA MET A 152 13.95 -1.29 17.31
C MET A 152 12.68 -0.52 16.94
N VAL A 153 12.61 -0.01 15.71
CA VAL A 153 11.42 0.66 15.19
C VAL A 153 10.28 -0.33 15.00
N TYR A 154 10.57 -1.50 14.43
CA TYR A 154 9.57 -2.57 14.26
C TYR A 154 9.01 -3.03 15.61
N ASP A 155 9.89 -3.32 16.58
CA ASP A 155 9.51 -3.72 17.93
C ASP A 155 8.58 -2.66 18.55
N ARG A 156 8.92 -1.37 18.42
CA ARG A 156 8.09 -0.27 18.89
C ARG A 156 6.72 -0.19 18.20
N LEU A 157 6.63 -0.49 16.91
CA LEU A 157 5.36 -0.51 16.20
C LEU A 157 4.47 -1.66 16.70
N THR A 158 5.06 -2.83 16.98
CA THR A 158 4.34 -3.98 17.54
C THR A 158 3.91 -3.79 18.99
N GLU A 159 4.58 -2.91 19.76
CA GLU A 159 4.12 -2.53 21.11
C GLU A 159 2.75 -1.83 21.11
N MET A 160 2.27 -1.35 19.96
CA MET A 160 0.96 -0.70 19.80
C MET A 160 -0.16 -1.68 19.44
N GLU A 161 0.15 -2.96 19.26
CA GLU A 161 -0.80 -3.99 18.86
C GLU A 161 -1.81 -4.35 19.97
N ASP A 162 -3.05 -4.61 19.57
CA ASP A 162 -4.03 -5.28 20.42
C ASP A 162 -3.77 -6.79 20.47
N GLN A 163 -3.58 -7.34 21.67
CA GLN A 163 -3.36 -8.77 21.85
C GLN A 163 -4.61 -9.61 21.60
N ASP A 164 -5.80 -9.03 21.81
CA ASP A 164 -7.06 -9.74 21.66
C ASP A 164 -7.51 -9.76 20.19
N MET A 165 -7.26 -8.68 19.45
CA MET A 165 -7.62 -8.53 18.03
C MET A 165 -6.40 -8.10 17.19
N PRO A 166 -5.43 -9.02 16.96
CA PRO A 166 -4.15 -8.68 16.37
C PRO A 166 -4.24 -8.13 14.94
N GLY A 167 -3.32 -7.22 14.67
CA GLY A 167 -3.14 -6.58 13.37
C GLY A 167 -2.32 -7.43 12.41
N TYR A 168 -2.15 -6.94 11.19
CA TYR A 168 -1.12 -7.42 10.28
C TYR A 168 0.05 -6.45 10.28
N TYR A 169 1.24 -6.96 10.60
CA TYR A 169 2.48 -6.21 10.64
C TYR A 169 3.42 -6.70 9.53
N TYR A 170 3.74 -5.83 8.59
CA TYR A 170 4.62 -6.14 7.47
C TYR A 170 5.92 -5.36 7.57
N GLU A 171 7.03 -6.05 7.83
CA GLU A 171 8.37 -5.50 7.69
C GLU A 171 8.87 -5.68 6.24
N LEU A 172 9.06 -4.55 5.55
CA LEU A 172 9.43 -4.51 4.14
C LEU A 172 10.69 -3.68 3.92
N THR A 173 11.53 -4.11 2.98
CA THR A 173 12.59 -3.28 2.41
C THR A 173 12.12 -2.66 1.07
N LYS A 174 13.03 -2.23 0.20
CA LYS A 174 12.74 -1.56 -1.09
C LYS A 174 12.15 -2.47 -2.19
N MET A 175 11.51 -3.59 -1.83
CA MET A 175 10.96 -4.57 -2.76
C MET A 175 9.46 -4.33 -3.04
N LEU A 176 9.15 -3.71 -4.18
CA LEU A 176 7.75 -3.38 -4.54
C LEU A 176 6.84 -4.61 -4.55
N LYS A 177 7.31 -5.76 -5.03
CA LYS A 177 6.50 -6.99 -5.07
C LYS A 177 5.96 -7.38 -3.69
N LYS A 178 6.79 -7.26 -2.64
CA LYS A 178 6.35 -7.58 -1.27
C LYS A 178 5.35 -6.54 -0.76
N PHE A 179 5.53 -5.28 -1.12
CA PHE A 179 4.57 -4.22 -0.78
C PHE A 179 3.22 -4.44 -1.47
N CYS A 180 3.20 -4.82 -2.75
CA CYS A 180 1.98 -5.22 -3.45
C CYS A 180 1.29 -6.42 -2.78
N SER A 181 2.06 -7.44 -2.38
CA SER A 181 1.51 -8.60 -1.67
C SER A 181 0.89 -8.21 -0.34
N ALA A 182 1.58 -7.42 0.49
CA ALA A 182 1.06 -6.92 1.75
C ALA A 182 -0.23 -6.11 1.56
N MET A 183 -0.25 -5.15 0.61
CA MET A 183 -1.45 -4.38 0.30
C MET A 183 -2.62 -5.26 -0.18
N GLY A 184 -2.33 -6.35 -0.91
CA GLY A 184 -3.35 -7.30 -1.35
C GLY A 184 -3.92 -8.16 -0.22
N GLU A 185 -3.07 -8.62 0.71
CA GLU A 185 -3.51 -9.33 1.91
C GLU A 185 -4.34 -8.42 2.84
N LEU A 186 -3.98 -7.15 2.92
CA LEU A 186 -4.74 -6.14 3.66
C LEU A 186 -6.10 -5.83 3.04
N LEU A 187 -6.44 -6.28 1.83
CA LEU A 187 -7.82 -6.09 1.33
C LEU A 187 -8.84 -6.88 2.16
N ALA A 188 -8.44 -8.00 2.77
CA ALA A 188 -9.33 -8.81 3.58
C ALA A 188 -9.95 -8.01 4.74
N HIS A 189 -11.24 -8.24 5.00
CA HIS A 189 -11.94 -7.57 6.10
C HIS A 189 -11.37 -8.04 7.44
N PRO A 190 -11.06 -7.12 8.39
CA PRO A 190 -10.28 -7.43 9.58
C PRO A 190 -10.94 -8.47 10.50
N ARG A 191 -12.27 -8.45 10.68
CA ARG A 191 -12.98 -9.45 11.52
C ARG A 191 -12.98 -10.89 10.98
N VAL A 192 -12.73 -11.11 9.70
CA VAL A 192 -12.90 -12.43 9.04
C VAL A 192 -11.62 -12.98 8.43
N ARG A 193 -10.54 -12.17 8.40
CA ARG A 193 -9.25 -12.63 7.92
C ARG A 193 -8.62 -13.57 8.97
N PRO A 194 -7.83 -14.57 8.55
CA PRO A 194 -7.11 -15.43 9.48
C PRO A 194 -6.03 -14.66 10.25
N LEU A 195 -5.40 -15.29 11.24
CA LEU A 195 -4.22 -14.70 11.88
C LEU A 195 -3.07 -14.59 10.88
N GLN A 196 -2.20 -13.60 11.03
CA GLN A 196 -1.14 -13.34 10.06
C GLN A 196 -0.21 -14.55 9.86
N ASP A 197 0.07 -15.31 10.92
CA ASP A 197 0.91 -16.52 10.87
C ASP A 197 0.30 -17.66 10.03
N GLU A 198 -1.03 -17.69 9.88
CA GLU A 198 -1.76 -18.75 9.17
C GLU A 198 -1.83 -18.53 7.65
N LEU A 199 -1.51 -17.32 7.17
CA LEU A 199 -1.49 -16.95 5.74
C LEU A 199 -0.51 -17.78 4.91
N SER A 200 0.50 -18.38 5.55
CA SER A 200 1.56 -19.17 4.90
C SER A 200 1.07 -20.46 4.22
N SER A 201 -0.20 -20.82 4.44
CA SER A 201 -0.91 -21.93 3.78
C SER A 201 -1.18 -21.60 2.31
N LYS A 202 -0.16 -21.68 1.45
CA LYS A 202 -0.34 -21.57 -0.01
C LYS A 202 -1.47 -22.52 -0.43
N MET A 203 -2.54 -21.97 -1.00
CA MET A 203 -3.59 -22.75 -1.63
C MET A 203 -2.94 -23.81 -2.50
N GLN A 204 -3.11 -25.09 -2.13
CA GLN A 204 -2.64 -26.18 -2.95
C GLN A 204 -3.32 -26.06 -4.30
N LEU A 205 -2.54 -26.21 -5.38
CA LEU A 205 -3.13 -26.29 -6.70
C LEU A 205 -4.19 -27.39 -6.68
N PRO A 206 -5.39 -27.15 -7.25
CA PRO A 206 -6.39 -28.20 -7.33
C PRO A 206 -5.75 -29.44 -7.97
N PRO A 207 -6.03 -30.64 -7.43
CA PRO A 207 -5.44 -31.87 -7.95
C PRO A 207 -5.70 -31.95 -9.45
N LYS A 208 -4.64 -32.20 -10.24
CA LYS A 208 -4.76 -32.39 -11.69
C LYS A 208 -5.68 -33.59 -11.91
N ILE A 209 -6.91 -33.33 -12.35
CA ILE A 209 -7.83 -34.40 -12.76
C ILE A 209 -7.21 -35.03 -14.01
N PRO A 210 -6.90 -36.34 -14.03
CA PRO A 210 -6.44 -37.01 -15.23
C PRO A 210 -7.55 -36.91 -16.28
N VAL A 211 -7.25 -36.24 -17.40
CA VAL A 211 -8.15 -36.22 -18.55
C VAL A 211 -8.07 -37.61 -19.19
N THR A 212 -8.96 -38.51 -18.80
CA THR A 212 -9.13 -39.79 -19.49
C THR A 212 -9.83 -39.53 -20.81
N TYR A 213 -9.06 -39.26 -21.87
CA TYR A 213 -9.57 -39.37 -23.22
C TYR A 213 -9.90 -40.84 -23.46
N LYS A 214 -11.19 -41.20 -23.38
CA LYS A 214 -11.68 -42.41 -24.05
C LYS A 214 -11.59 -42.12 -25.54
N SER A 215 -10.54 -42.64 -26.19
CA SER A 215 -10.50 -42.71 -27.64
C SER A 215 -11.78 -43.41 -28.12
N PRO A 216 -12.50 -42.87 -29.11
CA PRO A 216 -13.53 -43.62 -29.80
C PRO A 216 -12.88 -44.84 -30.45
N ASP A 217 -13.51 -46.01 -30.32
CA ASP A 217 -13.12 -47.23 -31.01
C ASP A 217 -13.13 -46.98 -32.52
N ILE A 218 -11.95 -46.75 -33.11
CA ILE A 218 -11.77 -46.74 -34.56
C ILE A 218 -11.45 -48.18 -34.96
N MET A 219 -12.43 -48.82 -35.59
CA MET A 219 -12.28 -50.09 -36.27
C MET A 219 -11.09 -50.02 -37.25
N SER A 220 -10.24 -51.02 -37.11
CA SER A 220 -9.06 -51.35 -37.90
C SER A 220 -9.29 -51.32 -39.42
N ALA A 221 -8.40 -50.63 -40.13
CA ALA A 221 -8.06 -50.93 -41.53
C ALA A 221 -6.54 -50.79 -41.72
N GLU A 222 -5.93 -51.84 -42.26
CA GLU A 222 -4.49 -52.03 -42.46
C GLU A 222 -3.91 -51.13 -43.58
N MET A 223 -2.69 -50.60 -43.32
CA MET A 223 -1.47 -50.47 -44.16
C MET A 223 -1.55 -49.98 -45.64
N PRO A 224 -0.51 -49.32 -46.22
CA PRO A 224 0.90 -49.62 -45.97
C PRO A 224 1.90 -48.44 -45.94
N SER A 225 3.11 -48.83 -45.54
CA SER A 225 4.36 -48.09 -45.34
C SER A 225 4.90 -47.28 -46.52
N SER A 226 5.56 -46.16 -46.21
CA SER A 226 6.75 -45.72 -46.96
C SER A 226 7.74 -44.98 -46.05
N LYS A 227 9.03 -45.31 -46.24
CA LYS A 227 10.23 -44.82 -45.55
C LYS A 227 10.70 -43.49 -46.16
N SER A 228 11.43 -42.66 -45.40
CA SER A 228 12.50 -41.72 -45.85
C SER A 228 12.91 -40.82 -44.68
N THR A 229 13.96 -41.16 -43.91
CA THR A 229 15.35 -40.61 -43.93
C THR A 229 15.53 -39.14 -43.53
N ASP A 230 16.09 -38.98 -42.32
CA ASP A 230 17.24 -38.17 -41.88
C ASP A 230 17.66 -36.83 -42.53
N ILE A 231 18.40 -36.10 -41.68
CA ILE A 231 19.59 -35.27 -41.92
C ILE A 231 19.43 -33.73 -41.83
N PHE A 232 20.34 -33.15 -41.02
CA PHE A 232 20.82 -31.77 -40.88
C PHE A 232 20.09 -30.91 -39.85
N GLY A 233 20.75 -30.29 -38.86
CA GLY A 233 22.15 -29.88 -38.81
C GLY A 233 22.19 -28.36 -38.64
N ASN A 234 22.46 -27.92 -37.42
CA ASN A 234 22.67 -26.52 -37.04
C ASN A 234 23.88 -25.93 -37.82
N PRO A 235 23.87 -24.63 -38.17
CA PRO A 235 25.04 -23.85 -37.75
C PRO A 235 24.76 -22.41 -37.32
N LYS A 236 25.59 -22.00 -36.36
CA LYS A 236 25.85 -20.64 -35.88
C LYS A 236 26.37 -19.70 -36.99
N ARG A 237 26.00 -18.42 -36.92
CA ARG A 237 26.76 -17.24 -37.42
C ARG A 237 26.46 -16.08 -36.47
N SER A 238 27.39 -15.67 -35.61
CA SER A 238 28.58 -14.82 -35.82
C SER A 238 28.27 -13.33 -35.85
N SER A 239 28.73 -12.69 -34.79
CA SER A 239 29.09 -11.28 -34.59
C SER A 239 29.72 -10.60 -35.81
N MET A 240 29.15 -9.47 -36.22
CA MET A 240 29.81 -8.24 -36.71
C MET A 240 28.75 -7.36 -37.35
N GLU A 241 28.34 -6.29 -36.67
CA GLU A 241 28.13 -4.96 -37.29
C GLU A 241 27.56 -3.96 -36.28
N ARG A 242 28.00 -2.71 -36.42
CA ARG A 242 27.54 -1.46 -35.77
C ARG A 242 28.39 -0.96 -34.62
N GLU A 243 29.56 -0.49 -35.03
CA GLU A 243 30.20 0.71 -34.49
C GLU A 243 29.89 1.89 -35.43
N ARG A 244 29.91 3.13 -34.90
CA ARG A 244 29.50 4.45 -35.48
C ARG A 244 28.02 4.77 -35.21
N GLU A 245 27.64 5.79 -34.46
CA GLU A 245 28.22 7.14 -34.31
C GLU A 245 28.11 7.64 -32.85
N ARG A 246 29.24 8.12 -32.31
CA ARG A 246 29.29 9.11 -31.22
C ARG A 246 29.67 10.43 -31.88
N THR A 247 28.91 11.49 -31.63
CA THR A 247 29.35 12.84 -31.20
C THR A 247 28.25 13.85 -31.50
N SER A 248 27.58 14.35 -30.46
CA SER A 248 27.43 15.80 -30.29
C SER A 248 27.11 16.11 -28.85
N SER A 249 27.83 17.10 -28.35
CA SER A 249 27.98 17.48 -26.97
C SER A 249 27.51 18.93 -26.80
N ARG A 250 26.79 19.16 -25.70
CA ARG A 250 26.99 20.30 -24.78
C ARG A 250 26.88 21.72 -25.37
N ALA A 251 25.80 22.41 -24.99
CA ALA A 251 25.85 23.79 -24.50
C ALA A 251 24.67 24.05 -23.55
N LYS A 252 24.99 24.45 -22.32
CA LYS A 252 24.11 25.11 -21.35
C LYS A 252 24.77 26.47 -21.08
N ASP A 253 24.00 27.54 -21.21
CA ASP A 253 24.18 28.87 -20.61
C ASP A 253 22.75 29.32 -20.26
N ASP A 254 22.39 29.48 -18.99
CA ASP A 254 22.57 30.67 -18.13
C ASP A 254 21.73 31.87 -18.59
N THR A 255 20.68 32.21 -17.82
CA THR A 255 20.61 33.44 -16.99
C THR A 255 19.16 33.82 -16.63
N MET A 256 19.02 34.19 -15.36
CA MET A 256 17.90 34.77 -14.63
C MET A 256 16.98 35.74 -15.40
N GLN A 257 15.67 35.65 -15.10
CA GLN A 257 14.80 36.83 -15.05
C GLN A 257 13.81 36.73 -13.88
N SER A 258 13.85 37.79 -13.07
CA SER A 258 13.05 38.10 -11.89
C SER A 258 11.62 38.51 -12.23
N TYR A 259 10.65 38.13 -11.39
CA TYR A 259 9.31 38.74 -11.32
C TYR A 259 9.03 39.21 -9.90
N PRO A 260 8.57 40.46 -9.67
CA PRO A 260 7.91 40.86 -8.44
C PRO A 260 6.38 40.84 -8.62
N GLY A 261 5.63 40.51 -7.56
CA GLY A 261 4.18 40.63 -7.61
C GLY A 261 3.44 39.92 -6.49
N SER A 262 3.69 40.31 -5.24
CA SER A 262 2.87 39.99 -4.09
C SER A 262 1.55 40.79 -4.13
N GLY A 263 0.44 40.10 -4.35
CA GLY A 263 -0.92 40.63 -4.21
C GLY A 263 -1.68 39.81 -3.18
N ASN A 264 -1.94 40.41 -2.02
CA ASN A 264 -2.84 39.90 -0.98
C ASN A 264 -4.28 39.84 -1.51
N MET A 265 -4.96 38.71 -1.36
CA MET A 265 -6.40 38.67 -1.16
C MET A 265 -6.76 37.61 -0.13
N SER A 266 -7.16 38.10 1.04
CA SER A 266 -7.95 37.39 2.04
C SER A 266 -9.34 37.15 1.49
N VAL A 267 -9.87 35.93 1.62
CA VAL A 267 -11.32 35.70 1.63
C VAL A 267 -11.63 34.62 2.68
N ASP A 268 -12.49 35.03 3.60
CA ASP A 268 -12.97 34.32 4.78
C ASP A 268 -14.24 33.51 4.47
N PHE A 269 -14.37 32.39 5.19
CA PHE A 269 -15.55 31.64 5.65
C PHE A 269 -16.77 31.39 4.74
N GLY A 270 -17.13 30.11 4.63
CA GLY A 270 -18.43 29.65 4.16
C GLY A 270 -18.72 28.22 4.59
N ASN A 271 -19.05 28.05 5.88
CA ASN A 271 -19.50 26.81 6.51
C ASN A 271 -20.84 26.35 5.89
N ASN A 272 -20.94 25.14 5.38
CA ASN A 272 -22.24 24.57 5.00
C ASN A 272 -22.29 23.07 5.35
N LYS A 273 -22.88 22.77 6.51
CA LYS A 273 -23.26 21.43 6.93
C LYS A 273 -24.54 21.02 6.17
N GLY A 274 -24.45 19.98 5.37
CA GLY A 274 -25.61 19.29 4.79
C GLY A 274 -25.68 17.87 5.31
N SER A 275 -26.69 17.56 6.13
CA SER A 275 -27.13 16.19 6.42
C SER A 275 -27.80 15.58 5.19
N PRO A 276 -27.65 14.27 4.96
CA PRO A 276 -28.78 13.34 5.12
C PRO A 276 -28.29 11.99 5.68
N GLY A 277 -29.06 11.06 6.23
CA GLY A 277 -30.48 10.74 6.10
C GLY A 277 -30.57 9.22 6.27
N SER A 278 -31.38 8.78 7.23
CA SER A 278 -31.66 7.38 7.58
C SER A 278 -31.97 6.48 6.37
N GLY A 279 -31.23 5.37 6.23
CA GLY A 279 -31.47 4.35 5.20
C GLY A 279 -30.97 2.95 5.60
N ASN A 280 -31.92 2.11 6.02
CA ASN A 280 -31.95 0.64 6.09
C ASN A 280 -30.65 -0.17 5.82
N GLY A 281 -30.27 -0.95 6.83
CA GLY A 281 -29.13 -1.84 6.83
C GLY A 281 -29.16 -2.93 5.75
N THR A 282 -28.10 -2.92 4.95
CA THR A 282 -27.60 -4.06 4.17
C THR A 282 -26.09 -3.88 4.00
N GLY A 283 -25.29 -4.72 4.67
CA GLY A 283 -23.82 -4.65 4.70
C GLY A 283 -23.34 -3.70 5.81
N LYS A 284 -22.44 -4.17 6.68
CA LYS A 284 -21.84 -3.36 7.74
C LYS A 284 -20.65 -2.61 7.14
N ASP A 285 -20.56 -1.33 7.43
CA ASP A 285 -19.63 -0.41 6.76
C ASP A 285 -18.24 -0.46 7.42
N ASP A 286 -17.18 -0.57 6.62
CA ASP A 286 -15.80 -0.42 7.13
C ASP A 286 -15.34 1.01 6.86
N ALA A 287 -14.91 1.71 7.90
CA ALA A 287 -14.17 2.95 7.78
C ALA A 287 -12.66 2.63 7.79
N ILE A 288 -11.96 3.01 6.73
CA ILE A 288 -10.53 2.69 6.56
C ILE A 288 -9.72 3.97 6.55
N LEU A 289 -8.89 4.12 7.58
CA LEU A 289 -7.90 5.18 7.68
C LEU A 289 -6.58 4.70 7.08
N ILE A 290 -6.04 5.50 6.16
CA ILE A 290 -4.76 5.27 5.50
C ILE A 290 -3.78 6.40 5.84
#